data_AF-A0A1S2FDS5-F1
#
_entry.id   AF-A0A1S2FDS5-F1
#
_cell.length_a   1.000
_cell.length_b   1.000
_cell.length_c   1.000
_cell.angle_alpha   90.00
_cell.angle_beta   90.00
_cell.angle_gamma   90.00
#
_symmetry.space_group_name_H-M   'P 1'
#
loop_
_entity.id
_entity.type
_entity.pdbx_description
1 polymer ?
#
loop_
_entity_poly.entity_id
_entity_poly.type
_entity_poly.pdbx_seq_one_letter_code
_entity_poly.pdbx_strand_id
1 'polypeptide(L)'
;MLGSIDFLYCYPLHRITLHQGESYIFTNEGNQSLNLQSDASSSQEKRYDYAEYAPDGTLDNSDFNSVSKPAVGQGNEIIITGATTNPVTVGFPYDMFNGEYSAEPAYTRIIMNQGQSYQFTNVSTKTDTLESDGKSSDRFDYVVYLPDGTEYSRGTNTSNKPSVAAGRTAVLTMVTATPVTFGVPYRTFDVRPTGGSAISRITVYPGDTYVFYNNGSLTNPIRNDASNVGGLFDYVIYRPDDTIYRSGFNQKGSPSIPSLGYAIVSNIGNTPIVFDYTDDFAVEGSAEPAFERVTLYRGESYEFTNISSSLEYLDSDASSSSGRLFDYVTYYEDGTERSRGLATSVEPKVYPNNKAVVTAVSDNPVTFGAIYTVFQGGGRPNEAISQVTLNPGESYIFRNHGTLSNPIMNNASKVNGIFDYVMYKADGSRSSDAFNRSSSPQVPKQGHANVTVAGTQPIVFDYTDDFTVEPSTEPAYLRVTLSKGESFSFTNVSTESEYLDSTASLAGGRTFDYIIYDATGAEQS
;
A
#
# COMPACT_ATOMS: atom_id res chain seq x y z
N MET A 1 -34.60 37.05 -74.53
CA MET A 1 -34.96 35.62 -74.69
C MET A 1 -34.77 34.98 -73.33
N LEU A 2 -35.76 34.19 -72.90
CA LEU A 2 -36.14 33.92 -71.50
C LEU A 2 -35.03 33.35 -70.60
N GLY A 3 -34.98 33.84 -69.36
CA GLY A 3 -34.25 33.21 -68.27
C GLY A 3 -34.99 31.98 -67.75
N SER A 4 -34.23 30.95 -67.38
CA SER A 4 -34.75 29.79 -66.66
C SER A 4 -35.06 30.21 -65.23
N ILE A 5 -36.34 30.10 -64.88
CA ILE A 5 -36.81 30.11 -63.51
C ILE A 5 -36.56 28.69 -62.98
N ASP A 6 -35.56 28.53 -62.10
CA ASP A 6 -35.47 27.36 -61.26
C ASP A 6 -36.63 27.42 -60.26
N PHE A 7 -37.62 26.55 -60.47
CA PHE A 7 -38.65 26.29 -59.48
C PHE A 7 -38.00 25.56 -58.30
N LEU A 8 -37.84 26.25 -57.16
CA LEU A 8 -37.74 25.59 -55.86
C LEU A 8 -39.02 24.76 -55.69
N TYR A 9 -38.90 23.44 -55.77
CA TYR A 9 -39.96 22.54 -55.32
C TYR A 9 -40.13 22.72 -53.81
N CYS A 10 -41.10 23.54 -53.43
CA CYS A 10 -41.55 23.65 -52.04
C CYS A 10 -42.50 22.47 -51.80
N TYR A 11 -41.94 21.33 -51.37
CA TYR A 11 -42.77 20.20 -50.95
C TYR A 11 -43.66 20.65 -49.78
N PRO A 12 -44.97 20.33 -49.79
CA PRO A 12 -45.83 20.58 -48.63
C PRO A 12 -45.22 19.86 -47.41
N LEU A 13 -45.09 20.57 -46.29
CA LEU A 13 -44.55 20.00 -45.06
C LEU A 13 -45.69 19.40 -44.24
N HIS A 14 -45.52 18.15 -43.80
CA HIS A 14 -46.26 17.63 -42.66
C HIS A 14 -45.74 18.32 -41.40
N ARG A 15 -46.56 19.14 -40.75
CA ARG A 15 -46.19 19.88 -39.54
C ARG A 15 -46.99 19.38 -38.36
N ILE A 16 -46.29 19.11 -37.27
CA ILE A 16 -46.89 18.76 -35.98
C ILE A 16 -46.39 19.74 -34.92
N THR A 17 -47.24 20.03 -33.93
CA THR A 17 -46.85 20.78 -32.74
C THR A 17 -46.71 19.78 -31.60
N LEU A 18 -45.51 19.67 -31.06
CA LEU A 18 -45.17 18.80 -29.93
C LEU A 18 -45.37 19.58 -28.63
N HIS A 19 -46.34 19.19 -27.82
CA HIS A 19 -46.40 19.61 -26.42
C HIS A 19 -45.44 18.79 -25.56
N GLN A 20 -45.17 19.26 -24.33
CA GLN A 20 -44.25 18.57 -23.43
C GLN A 20 -44.67 17.12 -23.19
N GLY A 21 -43.77 16.17 -23.45
CA GLY A 21 -44.00 14.74 -23.29
C GLY A 21 -44.78 14.08 -24.44
N GLU A 22 -45.30 14.84 -25.41
CA GLU A 22 -45.90 14.27 -26.60
C GLU A 22 -44.82 13.82 -27.58
N SER A 23 -45.03 12.64 -28.16
CA SER A 23 -44.06 11.97 -29.01
C SER A 23 -44.67 11.56 -30.34
N TYR A 24 -43.89 11.71 -31.40
CA TYR A 24 -44.23 11.25 -32.74
C TYR A 24 -43.05 10.50 -33.32
N ILE A 25 -43.35 9.47 -34.11
CA ILE A 25 -42.36 8.72 -34.87
C ILE A 25 -42.55 9.04 -36.35
N PHE A 26 -41.44 9.24 -37.06
CA PHE A 26 -41.42 9.47 -38.49
C PHE A 26 -40.45 8.51 -39.16
N THR A 27 -40.82 7.93 -40.29
CA THR A 27 -39.94 7.09 -41.11
C THR A 27 -39.65 7.77 -42.43
N ASN A 28 -38.38 7.87 -42.81
CA ASN A 28 -37.97 8.42 -44.11
C ASN A 28 -38.14 7.36 -45.21
N GLU A 29 -39.24 7.44 -45.94
CA GLU A 29 -39.55 6.57 -47.10
C GLU A 29 -38.97 7.12 -48.41
N GLY A 30 -38.32 8.29 -48.35
CA GLY A 30 -37.61 8.91 -49.47
C GLY A 30 -36.36 8.13 -49.90
N ASN A 31 -35.70 8.63 -50.94
CA ASN A 31 -34.47 8.05 -51.49
C ASN A 31 -33.19 8.80 -51.11
N GLN A 32 -33.28 9.73 -50.15
CA GLN A 32 -32.18 10.58 -49.70
C GLN A 32 -32.36 10.97 -48.23
N SER A 33 -31.28 11.42 -47.59
CA SER A 33 -31.36 11.99 -46.25
C SER A 33 -31.94 13.39 -46.28
N LEU A 34 -32.82 13.70 -45.32
CA LEU A 34 -33.56 14.97 -45.27
C LEU A 34 -33.56 15.57 -43.88
N ASN A 35 -33.32 16.88 -43.81
CA ASN A 35 -33.29 17.62 -42.55
C ASN A 35 -34.70 17.86 -42.02
N LEU A 36 -34.88 17.58 -40.73
CA LEU A 36 -36.03 18.05 -39.97
C LEU A 36 -36.12 19.57 -40.01
N GLN A 37 -37.32 20.10 -40.26
CA GLN A 37 -37.61 21.52 -40.03
C GLN A 37 -38.17 21.70 -38.62
N SER A 38 -37.66 22.68 -37.88
CA SER A 38 -38.16 23.01 -36.54
C SER A 38 -38.13 24.52 -36.29
N ASP A 39 -39.03 24.98 -35.42
CA ASP A 39 -39.01 26.33 -34.82
C ASP A 39 -38.37 26.34 -33.42
N ALA A 40 -37.64 25.27 -33.07
CA ALA A 40 -36.94 25.14 -31.81
C ALA A 40 -35.94 26.28 -31.60
N SER A 41 -35.90 26.80 -30.38
CA SER A 41 -35.15 28.00 -30.05
C SER A 41 -34.75 28.01 -28.58
N SER A 42 -33.45 28.21 -28.36
CA SER A 42 -32.91 28.34 -27.00
C SER A 42 -33.43 29.59 -26.29
N SER A 43 -33.64 30.69 -27.01
CA SER A 43 -34.11 31.96 -26.42
C SER A 43 -35.60 31.98 -26.09
N GLN A 44 -36.37 31.11 -26.73
CA GLN A 44 -37.81 30.95 -26.47
C GLN A 44 -38.11 29.71 -25.64
N GLU A 45 -37.09 29.01 -25.14
CA GLU A 45 -37.20 27.74 -24.41
C GLU A 45 -38.10 26.73 -25.14
N LYS A 46 -37.94 26.64 -26.46
CA LYS A 46 -38.61 25.68 -27.33
C LYS A 46 -37.61 24.58 -27.66
N ARG A 47 -37.65 23.46 -26.94
CA ARG A 47 -36.72 22.34 -27.11
C ARG A 47 -37.47 21.02 -27.25
N TYR A 48 -36.82 20.08 -27.91
CA TYR A 48 -37.33 18.72 -28.09
C TYR A 48 -36.18 17.71 -28.00
N ASP A 49 -36.51 16.49 -27.64
CA ASP A 49 -35.60 15.36 -27.69
C ASP A 49 -35.80 14.62 -29.01
N TYR A 50 -34.75 14.06 -29.59
CA TYR A 50 -34.89 13.15 -30.72
C TYR A 50 -33.94 11.95 -30.64
N ALA A 51 -34.39 10.82 -31.17
CA ALA A 51 -33.58 9.62 -31.34
C ALA A 51 -33.89 9.01 -32.72
N GLU A 52 -32.86 8.86 -33.54
CA GLU A 52 -32.90 8.32 -34.88
C GLU A 52 -32.31 6.91 -34.89
N TYR A 53 -33.05 5.97 -35.48
CA TYR A 53 -32.69 4.57 -35.58
C TYR A 53 -32.59 4.15 -37.05
N ALA A 54 -31.52 3.41 -37.35
CA ALA A 54 -31.38 2.73 -38.62
C ALA A 54 -32.44 1.62 -38.79
N PRO A 55 -32.68 1.09 -40.01
CA PRO A 55 -33.66 0.04 -40.25
C PRO A 55 -33.43 -1.25 -39.44
N ASP A 56 -32.22 -1.48 -38.95
CA ASP A 56 -31.85 -2.60 -38.08
C ASP A 56 -32.11 -2.33 -36.59
N GLY A 57 -32.68 -1.17 -36.25
CA GLY A 57 -32.98 -0.71 -34.90
C GLY A 57 -31.79 -0.13 -34.15
N THR A 58 -30.60 -0.02 -34.77
CA THR A 58 -29.45 0.58 -34.11
C THR A 58 -29.59 2.09 -34.04
N LEU A 59 -29.21 2.69 -32.89
CA LEU A 59 -29.17 4.13 -32.75
C LEU A 59 -28.12 4.72 -33.70
N ASP A 60 -28.54 5.68 -34.52
CA ASP A 60 -27.70 6.39 -35.48
C ASP A 60 -27.33 7.79 -34.97
N ASN A 61 -28.32 8.54 -34.48
CA ASN A 61 -28.14 9.90 -33.97
C ASN A 61 -29.18 10.21 -32.88
N SER A 62 -28.81 11.01 -31.88
CA SER A 62 -29.76 11.46 -30.86
C SER A 62 -29.28 12.74 -30.21
N ASP A 63 -30.21 13.52 -29.64
CA ASP A 63 -29.87 14.70 -28.85
C ASP A 63 -30.96 15.00 -27.82
N PHE A 64 -30.53 15.45 -26.65
CA PHE A 64 -31.35 15.70 -25.48
C PHE A 64 -31.54 17.20 -25.27
N ASN A 65 -32.79 17.66 -25.08
CA ASN A 65 -33.12 19.08 -24.98
C ASN A 65 -32.58 19.90 -26.18
N SER A 66 -32.72 19.37 -27.38
CA SER A 66 -32.12 19.91 -28.59
C SER A 66 -32.88 21.10 -29.18
N VAL A 67 -32.15 21.89 -29.97
CA VAL A 67 -32.66 22.88 -30.93
C VAL A 67 -32.09 22.63 -32.33
N SER A 68 -31.42 21.50 -32.54
CA SER A 68 -30.78 21.16 -33.80
C SER A 68 -31.83 20.84 -34.87
N LYS A 69 -31.38 20.44 -36.06
CA LYS A 69 -32.25 20.05 -37.18
C LYS A 69 -31.63 18.81 -37.83
N PRO A 70 -31.77 17.62 -37.22
CA PRO A 70 -31.07 16.44 -37.67
C PRO A 70 -31.49 16.05 -39.08
N ALA A 71 -30.53 15.52 -39.85
CA ALA A 71 -30.77 14.87 -41.11
C ALA A 71 -31.18 13.42 -40.83
N VAL A 72 -32.35 13.00 -41.29
CA VAL A 72 -32.83 11.62 -41.14
C VAL A 72 -32.37 10.82 -42.35
N GLY A 73 -31.61 9.76 -42.14
CA GLY A 73 -31.10 8.86 -43.19
C GLY A 73 -32.22 8.18 -43.99
N GLN A 74 -31.89 7.64 -45.17
CA GLN A 74 -32.85 6.88 -45.97
C GLN A 74 -33.27 5.61 -45.22
N GLY A 75 -34.58 5.40 -45.07
CA GLY A 75 -35.13 4.24 -44.37
C GLY A 75 -35.02 4.31 -42.84
N ASN A 76 -34.33 5.32 -42.29
CA ASN A 76 -34.26 5.52 -40.85
C ASN A 76 -35.60 6.01 -40.32
N GLU A 77 -35.86 5.68 -39.07
CA GLU A 77 -36.95 6.26 -38.29
C GLU A 77 -36.41 7.22 -37.24
N ILE A 78 -37.18 8.25 -36.91
CA ILE A 78 -36.85 9.22 -35.87
C ILE A 78 -38.03 9.40 -34.95
N ILE A 79 -37.80 9.23 -33.65
CA ILE A 79 -38.75 9.57 -32.60
C ILE A 79 -38.40 10.98 -32.12
N ILE A 80 -39.41 11.85 -32.04
CA ILE A 80 -39.25 13.24 -31.59
C ILE A 80 -40.22 13.48 -30.44
N THR A 81 -39.77 14.09 -29.35
CA THR A 81 -40.58 14.34 -28.15
C THR A 81 -40.44 15.78 -27.67
N GLY A 82 -41.55 16.47 -27.39
CA GLY A 82 -41.51 17.82 -26.82
C GLY A 82 -40.85 17.82 -25.43
N ALA A 83 -39.76 18.57 -25.24
CA ALA A 83 -38.96 18.50 -24.01
C ALA A 83 -39.32 19.60 -23.00
N THR A 84 -39.73 20.76 -23.49
CA THR A 84 -40.06 21.96 -22.70
C THR A 84 -41.56 22.25 -22.68
N THR A 85 -41.99 23.10 -21.74
CA THR A 85 -43.39 23.53 -21.63
C THR A 85 -43.86 24.34 -22.84
N ASN A 86 -42.97 25.11 -23.46
CA ASN A 86 -43.29 25.83 -24.69
C ASN A 86 -43.28 24.84 -25.86
N PRO A 87 -44.41 24.66 -26.58
CA PRO A 87 -44.51 23.69 -27.66
C PRO A 87 -43.58 23.99 -28.82
N VAL A 88 -43.10 22.94 -29.49
CA VAL A 88 -42.24 23.03 -30.68
C VAL A 88 -43.00 22.56 -31.90
N THR A 89 -42.99 23.34 -32.97
CA THR A 89 -43.47 22.87 -34.28
C THR A 89 -42.32 22.25 -35.03
N VAL A 90 -42.49 20.97 -35.40
CA VAL A 90 -41.55 20.25 -36.25
C VAL A 90 -42.22 19.82 -37.54
N GLY A 91 -41.45 19.58 -38.60
CA GLY A 91 -42.02 19.09 -39.84
C GLY A 91 -41.05 18.50 -40.84
N PHE A 92 -41.61 17.62 -41.66
CA PHE A 92 -40.94 16.88 -42.72
C PHE A 92 -41.68 17.04 -44.06
N PRO A 93 -41.01 16.88 -45.21
CA PRO A 93 -41.67 16.84 -46.52
C PRO A 93 -42.72 15.72 -46.58
N TYR A 94 -43.96 16.07 -46.89
CA TYR A 94 -45.14 15.17 -46.82
C TYR A 94 -45.02 13.94 -47.73
N ASP A 95 -44.41 14.08 -48.91
CA ASP A 95 -44.30 12.99 -49.89
C ASP A 95 -43.18 11.97 -49.57
N MET A 96 -42.40 12.20 -48.51
CA MET A 96 -41.18 11.43 -48.22
C MET A 96 -41.13 10.88 -46.79
N PHE A 97 -42.06 11.29 -45.92
CA PHE A 97 -42.14 10.82 -44.55
C PHE A 97 -43.55 10.38 -44.21
N ASN A 98 -43.65 9.19 -43.60
CA ASN A 98 -44.84 8.76 -42.91
C ASN A 98 -44.65 9.03 -41.41
N GLY A 99 -45.65 9.63 -40.75
CA GLY A 99 -45.54 10.09 -39.37
C GLY A 99 -46.80 9.81 -38.56
N GLU A 100 -46.63 9.30 -37.35
CA GLU A 100 -47.73 8.97 -36.45
C GLU A 100 -47.39 9.27 -34.99
N TYR A 101 -48.43 9.31 -34.15
CA TYR A 101 -48.26 9.44 -32.71
C TYR A 101 -47.51 8.23 -32.15
N SER A 102 -46.56 8.47 -31.26
CA SER A 102 -45.79 7.41 -30.60
C SER A 102 -46.12 7.38 -29.11
N ALA A 103 -46.37 6.18 -28.58
CA ALA A 103 -46.41 5.96 -27.14
C ALA A 103 -44.99 5.91 -26.53
N GLU A 104 -43.97 5.71 -27.36
CA GLU A 104 -42.57 5.68 -26.96
C GLU A 104 -41.95 7.08 -27.10
N PRO A 105 -41.37 7.64 -26.02
CA PRO A 105 -40.62 8.87 -26.12
C PRO A 105 -39.27 8.67 -26.79
N ALA A 106 -38.67 9.74 -27.29
CA ALA A 106 -37.31 9.70 -27.83
C ALA A 106 -36.29 9.34 -26.73
N TYR A 107 -36.50 9.88 -25.52
CA TYR A 107 -35.65 9.67 -24.35
C TYR A 107 -36.47 9.22 -23.15
N THR A 108 -35.92 8.28 -22.37
CA THR A 108 -36.36 8.04 -21.00
C THR A 108 -35.83 9.17 -20.13
N ARG A 109 -36.72 9.97 -19.53
CA ARG A 109 -36.37 11.12 -18.68
C ARG A 109 -36.63 10.80 -17.22
N ILE A 110 -35.64 11.02 -16.36
CA ILE A 110 -35.73 10.85 -14.91
C ILE A 110 -35.30 12.13 -14.21
N ILE A 111 -36.19 12.71 -13.40
CA ILE A 111 -35.84 13.81 -12.51
C ILE A 111 -35.31 13.21 -11.20
N MET A 112 -34.07 13.48 -10.87
CA MET A 112 -33.41 12.98 -9.65
C MET A 112 -33.27 14.11 -8.63
N ASN A 113 -33.81 13.91 -7.44
CA ASN A 113 -33.60 14.74 -6.26
C ASN A 113 -32.39 14.23 -5.46
N GLN A 114 -31.82 15.07 -4.60
CA GLN A 114 -30.69 14.71 -3.73
C GLN A 114 -30.90 13.37 -3.01
N GLY A 115 -29.89 12.50 -3.08
CA GLY A 115 -29.87 11.17 -2.47
C GLY A 115 -30.62 10.09 -3.26
N GLN A 116 -31.36 10.44 -4.32
CA GLN A 116 -31.99 9.44 -5.19
C GLN A 116 -30.97 8.80 -6.13
N SER A 117 -31.19 7.53 -6.43
CA SER A 117 -30.31 6.74 -7.29
C SER A 117 -31.09 5.97 -8.35
N TYR A 118 -30.49 5.88 -9.55
CA TYR A 118 -31.04 5.14 -10.68
C TYR A 118 -29.94 4.35 -11.38
N GLN A 119 -30.32 3.17 -11.91
CA GLN A 119 -29.49 2.36 -12.77
C GLN A 119 -29.91 2.52 -14.23
N PHE A 120 -28.94 2.56 -15.13
CA PHE A 120 -29.07 2.73 -16.57
C PHE A 120 -28.25 1.63 -17.25
N THR A 121 -28.90 0.57 -17.71
CA THR A 121 -28.24 -0.54 -18.39
C THR A 121 -28.34 -0.36 -19.89
N ASN A 122 -27.21 -0.24 -20.58
CA ASN A 122 -27.19 -0.14 -22.04
C ASN A 122 -27.46 -1.52 -22.67
N VAL A 123 -28.65 -1.69 -23.23
CA VAL A 123 -29.12 -2.94 -23.86
C VAL A 123 -28.87 -2.96 -25.37
N SER A 124 -28.27 -1.91 -25.92
CA SER A 124 -27.89 -1.82 -27.33
C SER A 124 -26.53 -2.46 -27.61
N THR A 125 -26.08 -2.37 -28.87
CA THR A 125 -24.79 -2.88 -29.36
C THR A 125 -23.68 -1.82 -29.39
N LYS A 126 -24.00 -0.53 -29.16
CA LYS A 126 -23.05 0.59 -29.24
C LYS A 126 -22.86 1.24 -27.88
N THR A 127 -21.75 1.97 -27.74
CA THR A 127 -21.53 2.83 -26.57
C THR A 127 -22.34 4.10 -26.71
N ASP A 128 -22.95 4.54 -25.61
CA ASP A 128 -23.74 5.76 -25.56
C ASP A 128 -23.51 6.49 -24.24
N THR A 129 -23.88 7.77 -24.15
CA THR A 129 -23.62 8.63 -22.99
C THR A 129 -24.91 9.07 -22.35
N LEU A 130 -24.95 9.06 -21.01
CA LEU A 130 -26.07 9.63 -20.28
C LEU A 130 -26.12 11.14 -20.50
N GLU A 131 -27.29 11.68 -20.83
CA GLU A 131 -27.50 13.11 -20.98
C GLU A 131 -28.15 13.73 -19.74
N SER A 132 -28.00 15.04 -19.58
CA SER A 132 -28.65 15.79 -18.51
C SER A 132 -28.83 17.26 -18.85
N ASP A 133 -29.81 17.89 -18.19
CA ASP A 133 -30.05 19.34 -18.21
C ASP A 133 -29.30 20.09 -17.09
N GLY A 134 -28.55 19.36 -16.28
CA GLY A 134 -27.78 19.90 -15.16
C GLY A 134 -26.62 20.79 -15.61
N LYS A 135 -26.29 21.76 -14.76
CA LYS A 135 -25.14 22.65 -14.91
C LYS A 135 -23.90 22.03 -14.28
N SER A 136 -22.73 22.62 -14.53
CA SER A 136 -21.47 22.18 -13.90
C SER A 136 -21.46 22.30 -12.37
N SER A 137 -22.36 23.10 -11.79
CA SER A 137 -22.58 23.21 -10.35
C SER A 137 -23.40 22.07 -9.76
N ASP A 138 -24.19 21.38 -10.59
CA ASP A 138 -25.04 20.28 -10.16
C ASP A 138 -24.19 19.01 -10.16
N ARG A 139 -24.04 18.41 -8.98
CA ARG A 139 -23.10 17.32 -8.75
C ARG A 139 -23.82 16.02 -8.48
N PHE A 140 -23.24 14.94 -8.97
CA PHE A 140 -23.68 13.57 -8.76
C PHE A 140 -22.46 12.65 -8.61
N ASP A 141 -22.72 11.50 -8.00
CA ASP A 141 -21.82 10.35 -7.99
C ASP A 141 -22.28 9.39 -9.09
N TYR A 142 -21.35 8.71 -9.76
CA TYR A 142 -21.69 7.62 -10.67
C TYR A 142 -20.68 6.49 -10.60
N VAL A 143 -21.13 5.28 -10.91
CA VAL A 143 -20.30 4.10 -11.16
C VAL A 143 -20.78 3.40 -12.42
N VAL A 144 -19.87 3.00 -13.29
CA VAL A 144 -20.14 2.16 -14.45
C VAL A 144 -19.59 0.77 -14.16
N TYR A 145 -20.47 -0.22 -14.21
CA TYR A 145 -20.15 -1.62 -13.97
C TYR A 145 -20.02 -2.39 -15.28
N LEU A 146 -19.10 -3.35 -15.30
CA LEU A 146 -19.05 -4.40 -16.30
C LEU A 146 -20.29 -5.32 -16.19
N PRO A 147 -20.59 -6.14 -17.20
CA PRO A 147 -21.72 -7.08 -17.14
C PRO A 147 -21.64 -8.08 -15.98
N ASP A 148 -20.45 -8.34 -15.44
CA ASP A 148 -20.23 -9.21 -14.27
C ASP A 148 -20.43 -8.50 -12.92
N GLY A 149 -20.75 -7.20 -12.92
CA GLY A 149 -20.94 -6.40 -11.72
C GLY A 149 -19.69 -5.68 -11.20
N THR A 150 -18.54 -5.82 -11.85
CA THR A 150 -17.28 -5.19 -11.42
C THR A 150 -17.22 -3.71 -11.75
N GLU A 151 -16.72 -2.85 -10.84
CA GLU A 151 -16.49 -1.43 -11.16
C GLU A 151 -15.50 -1.32 -12.32
N TYR A 152 -15.93 -0.66 -13.40
CA TYR A 152 -15.07 -0.28 -14.52
C TYR A 152 -14.56 1.16 -14.41
N SER A 153 -15.44 2.07 -14.00
CA SER A 153 -15.11 3.48 -13.81
C SER A 153 -16.09 4.15 -12.88
N ARG A 154 -15.67 5.24 -12.24
CA ARG A 154 -16.56 6.05 -11.40
C ARG A 154 -16.22 7.53 -11.45
N GLY A 155 -17.18 8.34 -11.05
CA GLY A 155 -17.02 9.75 -10.77
C GLY A 155 -17.65 10.10 -9.43
N THR A 156 -16.95 10.92 -8.64
CA THR A 156 -17.41 11.35 -7.31
C THR A 156 -17.57 12.86 -7.32
N ASN A 157 -18.70 13.35 -6.80
CA ASN A 157 -19.04 14.77 -6.71
C ASN A 157 -18.76 15.52 -8.03
N THR A 158 -19.16 14.91 -9.15
CA THR A 158 -18.81 15.33 -10.51
C THR A 158 -20.03 15.86 -11.25
N SER A 159 -19.78 16.54 -12.37
CA SER A 159 -20.80 16.88 -13.37
C SER A 159 -20.55 16.18 -14.71
N ASN A 160 -19.56 15.29 -14.76
CA ASN A 160 -19.20 14.57 -15.99
C ASN A 160 -20.16 13.41 -16.22
N LYS A 161 -20.73 13.39 -17.42
CA LYS A 161 -21.68 12.37 -17.86
C LYS A 161 -20.97 11.04 -18.16
N PRO A 162 -21.41 9.91 -17.60
CA PRO A 162 -20.78 8.62 -17.87
C PRO A 162 -21.11 8.11 -19.28
N SER A 163 -20.09 7.60 -19.95
CA SER A 163 -20.25 6.81 -21.17
C SER A 163 -20.40 5.33 -20.81
N VAL A 164 -21.41 4.68 -21.36
CA VAL A 164 -21.83 3.31 -21.02
C VAL A 164 -21.77 2.46 -22.28
N ALA A 165 -20.80 1.56 -22.34
CA ALA A 165 -20.67 0.61 -23.43
C ALA A 165 -21.81 -0.44 -23.40
N ALA A 166 -22.00 -1.13 -24.53
CA ALA A 166 -22.97 -2.21 -24.66
C ALA A 166 -22.87 -3.24 -23.52
N GLY A 167 -24.01 -3.58 -22.91
CA GLY A 167 -24.14 -4.54 -21.81
C GLY A 167 -23.70 -4.01 -20.43
N ARG A 168 -23.17 -2.79 -20.33
CA ARG A 168 -22.76 -2.19 -19.05
C ARG A 168 -23.91 -1.47 -18.36
N THR A 169 -23.77 -1.30 -17.06
CA THR A 169 -24.74 -0.58 -16.23
C THR A 169 -24.09 0.61 -15.56
N ALA A 170 -24.66 1.80 -15.70
CA ALA A 170 -24.30 2.96 -14.89
C ALA A 170 -25.29 3.11 -13.72
N VAL A 171 -24.78 3.28 -12.51
CA VAL A 171 -25.58 3.70 -11.35
C VAL A 171 -25.20 5.13 -11.02
N LEU A 172 -26.20 6.01 -10.90
CA LEU A 172 -26.03 7.42 -10.55
C LEU A 172 -26.70 7.70 -9.20
N THR A 173 -26.13 8.60 -8.42
CA THR A 173 -26.74 9.17 -7.21
C THR A 173 -26.62 10.68 -7.22
N MET A 174 -27.74 11.36 -7.03
CA MET A 174 -27.74 12.81 -7.04
C MET A 174 -27.17 13.37 -5.73
N VAL A 175 -26.17 14.26 -5.80
CA VAL A 175 -25.48 14.79 -4.62
C VAL A 175 -25.98 16.19 -4.26
N THR A 176 -26.27 17.05 -5.24
CA THR A 176 -26.76 18.41 -4.98
C THR A 176 -28.27 18.47 -4.77
N ALA A 177 -28.72 19.48 -4.02
CA ALA A 177 -30.13 19.71 -3.71
C ALA A 177 -30.98 20.12 -4.92
N THR A 178 -30.38 20.78 -5.92
CA THR A 178 -31.06 21.13 -7.17
C THR A 178 -31.43 19.86 -7.93
N PRO A 179 -32.71 19.57 -8.20
CA PRO A 179 -33.09 18.42 -9.00
C PRO A 179 -32.56 18.56 -10.43
N VAL A 180 -32.09 17.44 -11.01
CA VAL A 180 -31.59 17.39 -12.39
C VAL A 180 -32.37 16.33 -13.17
N THR A 181 -32.71 16.63 -14.41
CA THR A 181 -33.26 15.65 -15.34
C THR A 181 -32.13 14.95 -16.07
N PHE A 182 -32.04 13.64 -15.89
CA PHE A 182 -31.19 12.78 -16.69
C PHE A 182 -32.00 12.12 -17.81
N GLY A 183 -31.35 11.91 -18.95
CA GLY A 183 -31.96 11.36 -20.15
C GLY A 183 -31.06 10.33 -20.83
N VAL A 184 -31.65 9.26 -21.34
CA VAL A 184 -31.02 8.32 -22.27
C VAL A 184 -32.01 7.95 -23.39
N PRO A 185 -31.55 7.62 -24.62
CA PRO A 185 -32.46 7.20 -25.69
C PRO A 185 -33.30 5.99 -25.26
N TYR A 186 -34.62 6.07 -25.46
CA TYR A 186 -35.59 5.17 -24.84
C TYR A 186 -35.32 3.69 -25.16
N ARG A 187 -34.97 3.37 -26.42
CA ARG A 187 -34.73 1.99 -26.87
C ARG A 187 -33.30 1.48 -26.61
N THR A 188 -32.40 2.34 -26.14
CA THR A 188 -30.99 1.99 -25.93
C THR A 188 -30.73 1.53 -24.48
N PHE A 189 -31.53 2.00 -23.53
CA PHE A 189 -31.30 1.75 -22.11
C PHE A 189 -32.53 1.19 -21.39
N ASP A 190 -32.29 0.21 -20.53
CA ASP A 190 -33.22 -0.17 -19.47
C ASP A 190 -32.91 0.67 -18.22
N VAL A 191 -33.89 1.43 -17.75
CA VAL A 191 -33.73 2.40 -16.65
C VAL A 191 -34.63 2.03 -15.49
N ARG A 192 -34.04 1.89 -14.30
CA ARG A 192 -34.77 1.48 -13.10
C ARG A 192 -34.31 2.26 -11.87
N PRO A 193 -35.20 2.58 -10.91
CA PRO A 193 -34.76 3.07 -9.62
C PRO A 193 -33.90 1.99 -8.95
N THR A 194 -32.87 2.39 -8.22
CA THR A 194 -32.08 1.47 -7.39
C THR A 194 -32.13 1.89 -5.92
N GLY A 195 -32.02 0.90 -5.04
CA GLY A 195 -31.81 1.15 -3.62
C GLY A 195 -30.33 1.43 -3.37
N GLY A 196 -30.04 2.30 -2.41
CA GLY A 196 -28.66 2.66 -2.04
C GLY A 196 -28.05 3.74 -2.93
N SER A 197 -26.77 4.01 -2.70
CA SER A 197 -25.99 5.03 -3.42
C SER A 197 -25.03 4.36 -4.40
N ALA A 198 -24.74 5.00 -5.53
CA ALA A 198 -23.75 4.57 -6.51
C ALA A 198 -22.38 4.33 -5.85
N ILE A 199 -22.02 5.18 -4.88
CA ILE A 199 -20.82 5.05 -4.06
C ILE A 199 -21.27 4.94 -2.60
N SER A 200 -20.95 3.82 -1.98
CA SER A 200 -21.14 3.57 -0.56
C SER A 200 -20.00 4.17 0.25
N ARG A 201 -20.30 4.58 1.48
CA ARG A 201 -19.33 5.22 2.39
C ARG A 201 -19.42 4.60 3.77
N ILE A 202 -18.26 4.38 4.39
CA ILE A 202 -18.16 3.95 5.78
C ILE A 202 -17.19 4.85 6.54
N THR A 203 -17.57 5.25 7.75
CA THR A 203 -16.69 5.99 8.65
C THR A 203 -16.01 4.99 9.59
N VAL A 204 -14.69 4.90 9.51
CA VAL A 204 -13.86 4.09 10.40
C VAL A 204 -13.37 5.00 11.53
N TYR A 205 -13.87 4.79 12.75
CA TYR A 205 -13.48 5.59 13.91
C TYR A 205 -12.13 5.15 14.46
N PRO A 206 -11.43 5.99 15.25
CA PRO A 206 -10.20 5.61 15.93
C PRO A 206 -10.30 4.27 16.68
N GLY A 207 -9.40 3.33 16.36
CA GLY A 207 -9.37 1.98 16.92
C GLY A 207 -10.25 0.96 16.19
N ASP A 208 -11.17 1.38 15.32
CA ASP A 208 -11.98 0.46 14.54
C ASP A 208 -11.15 -0.21 13.44
N THR A 209 -11.52 -1.45 13.13
CA THR A 209 -10.97 -2.20 12.00
C THR A 209 -12.09 -2.76 11.14
N TYR A 210 -11.89 -2.75 9.83
CA TYR A 210 -12.82 -3.30 8.84
C TYR A 210 -12.09 -4.17 7.82
N VAL A 211 -12.78 -5.16 7.28
CA VAL A 211 -12.34 -5.95 6.13
C VAL A 211 -13.14 -5.53 4.90
N PHE A 212 -12.43 -5.22 3.82
CA PHE A 212 -12.98 -4.90 2.51
C PHE A 212 -12.68 -6.06 1.55
N TYR A 213 -13.70 -6.77 1.11
CA TYR A 213 -13.60 -7.87 0.15
C TYR A 213 -13.90 -7.35 -1.26
N ASN A 214 -12.96 -7.49 -2.19
CA ASN A 214 -13.18 -7.18 -3.59
C ASN A 214 -13.81 -8.39 -4.30
N ASN A 215 -15.11 -8.35 -4.56
CA ASN A 215 -15.82 -9.42 -5.28
C ASN A 215 -15.76 -9.26 -6.81
N GLY A 216 -15.15 -8.17 -7.29
CA GLY A 216 -15.01 -7.87 -8.71
C GLY A 216 -13.89 -8.66 -9.40
N SER A 217 -13.96 -8.67 -10.74
CA SER A 217 -12.97 -9.29 -11.63
C SER A 217 -11.73 -8.42 -11.89
N LEU A 218 -11.69 -7.20 -11.36
CA LEU A 218 -10.60 -6.23 -11.52
C LEU A 218 -9.98 -5.83 -10.17
N THR A 219 -8.78 -5.25 -10.23
CA THR A 219 -8.15 -4.62 -9.06
C THR A 219 -8.73 -3.23 -8.87
N ASN A 220 -9.47 -3.01 -7.78
CA ASN A 220 -10.18 -1.75 -7.52
C ASN A 220 -9.74 -1.12 -6.18
N PRO A 221 -9.69 0.23 -6.09
CA PRO A 221 -9.27 0.91 -4.87
C PRO A 221 -10.42 1.23 -3.93
N ILE A 222 -10.17 1.08 -2.63
CA ILE A 222 -10.97 1.73 -1.59
C ILE A 222 -10.46 3.16 -1.40
N ARG A 223 -11.27 4.15 -1.78
CA ARG A 223 -10.87 5.57 -1.66
C ARG A 223 -11.10 6.04 -0.24
N ASN A 224 -10.34 7.04 0.20
CA ASN A 224 -10.53 7.62 1.53
C ASN A 224 -10.13 9.09 1.60
N ASP A 225 -10.54 9.75 2.67
CA ASP A 225 -10.23 11.15 2.95
C ASP A 225 -9.10 11.37 3.97
N ALA A 226 -8.35 10.32 4.35
CA ALA A 226 -7.36 10.39 5.44
C ALA A 226 -6.33 11.52 5.25
N SER A 227 -5.89 11.75 4.01
CA SER A 227 -4.98 12.85 3.68
C SER A 227 -5.58 14.24 3.97
N ASN A 228 -6.87 14.42 3.74
CA ASN A 228 -7.59 15.68 3.94
C ASN A 228 -7.90 15.92 5.42
N VAL A 229 -8.27 14.88 6.16
CA VAL A 229 -8.61 14.98 7.59
C VAL A 229 -7.41 14.79 8.53
N GLY A 230 -6.22 14.55 7.98
CA GLY A 230 -5.02 14.26 8.76
C GLY A 230 -5.07 12.89 9.47
N GLY A 231 -5.95 12.00 9.04
CA GLY A 231 -6.07 10.64 9.54
C GLY A 231 -4.87 9.77 9.17
N LEU A 232 -4.71 8.68 9.91
CA LEU A 232 -3.70 7.64 9.65
C LEU A 232 -4.36 6.29 9.85
N PHE A 233 -4.07 5.36 8.95
CA PHE A 233 -4.55 3.98 9.06
C PHE A 233 -3.47 3.00 8.63
N ASP A 234 -3.57 1.79 9.15
CA ASP A 234 -2.79 0.67 8.66
C ASP A 234 -3.65 -0.19 7.76
N TYR A 235 -3.04 -0.90 6.81
CA TYR A 235 -3.74 -1.91 6.04
C TYR A 235 -2.84 -3.10 5.69
N VAL A 236 -3.46 -4.27 5.54
CA VAL A 236 -2.85 -5.44 4.89
C VAL A 236 -3.82 -5.98 3.85
N ILE A 237 -3.33 -6.17 2.64
CA ILE A 237 -4.09 -6.66 1.49
C ILE A 237 -3.64 -8.08 1.20
N TYR A 238 -4.60 -8.98 1.08
CA TYR A 238 -4.42 -10.37 0.77
C TYR A 238 -4.96 -10.70 -0.61
N ARG A 239 -4.37 -11.73 -1.20
CA ARG A 239 -4.88 -12.43 -2.37
C ARG A 239 -6.02 -13.39 -1.98
N PRO A 240 -6.74 -13.94 -2.96
CA PRO A 240 -7.77 -14.95 -2.69
C PRO A 240 -7.23 -16.24 -2.02
N ASP A 241 -5.92 -16.48 -2.08
CA ASP A 241 -5.23 -17.63 -1.48
C ASP A 241 -4.59 -17.30 -0.11
N ASP A 242 -5.02 -16.18 0.51
CA ASP A 242 -4.53 -15.66 1.80
C ASP A 242 -3.03 -15.30 1.82
N THR A 243 -2.37 -15.25 0.67
CA THR A 243 -1.01 -14.68 0.60
C THR A 243 -1.05 -13.16 0.63
N ILE A 244 -0.08 -12.56 1.32
CA ILE A 244 0.02 -11.11 1.42
C ILE A 244 0.35 -10.55 0.03
N TYR A 245 -0.52 -9.67 -0.44
CA TYR A 245 -0.27 -8.90 -1.65
C TYR A 245 0.56 -7.66 -1.36
N ARG A 246 0.16 -6.91 -0.33
CA ARG A 246 0.79 -5.65 0.05
C ARG A 246 0.32 -5.23 1.44
N SER A 247 1.18 -4.60 2.22
CA SER A 247 0.83 -3.94 3.46
C SER A 247 1.15 -2.44 3.40
N GLY A 248 0.71 -1.70 4.42
CA GLY A 248 1.08 -0.31 4.61
C GLY A 248 0.85 0.13 6.05
N PHE A 249 1.92 0.63 6.68
CA PHE A 249 1.92 1.13 8.05
C PHE A 249 1.87 2.66 8.09
N ASN A 250 1.01 3.25 8.93
CA ASN A 250 0.78 4.70 9.07
C ASN A 250 0.46 5.42 7.74
N GLN A 251 -0.48 4.87 6.96
CA GLN A 251 -0.80 5.32 5.62
C GLN A 251 -1.91 6.38 5.56
N LYS A 252 -1.95 7.10 4.43
CA LYS A 252 -3.01 8.07 4.08
C LYS A 252 -3.55 7.92 2.65
N GLY A 253 -2.86 7.13 1.82
CA GLY A 253 -3.22 6.93 0.41
C GLY A 253 -4.21 5.79 0.24
N SER A 254 -4.96 5.80 -0.85
CA SER A 254 -5.97 4.76 -1.13
C SER A 254 -5.32 3.45 -1.61
N PRO A 255 -5.47 2.33 -0.88
CA PRO A 255 -4.98 1.03 -1.34
C PRO A 255 -5.86 0.44 -2.44
N SER A 256 -5.25 -0.34 -3.34
CA SER A 256 -5.94 -1.11 -4.39
C SER A 256 -5.94 -2.59 -4.06
N ILE A 257 -7.13 -3.19 -4.03
CA ILE A 257 -7.35 -4.58 -3.63
C ILE A 257 -7.44 -5.43 -4.91
N PRO A 258 -6.62 -6.50 -5.05
CA PRO A 258 -6.66 -7.33 -6.24
C PRO A 258 -8.02 -8.01 -6.39
N SER A 259 -8.34 -8.44 -7.62
CA SER A 259 -9.58 -9.18 -7.88
C SER A 259 -9.71 -10.37 -6.93
N LEU A 260 -10.90 -10.54 -6.34
CA LEU A 260 -11.23 -11.59 -5.36
C LEU A 260 -10.39 -11.58 -4.07
N GLY A 261 -9.53 -10.58 -3.88
CA GLY A 261 -8.75 -10.39 -2.66
C GLY A 261 -9.49 -9.56 -1.62
N TYR A 262 -8.85 -9.31 -0.49
CA TYR A 262 -9.42 -8.49 0.58
C TYR A 262 -8.36 -7.63 1.26
N ALA A 263 -8.78 -6.59 1.97
CA ALA A 263 -7.91 -5.79 2.82
C ALA A 263 -8.47 -5.65 4.22
N ILE A 264 -7.63 -5.85 5.23
CA ILE A 264 -7.91 -5.47 6.61
C ILE A 264 -7.37 -4.05 6.81
N VAL A 265 -8.21 -3.14 7.32
CA VAL A 265 -7.90 -1.71 7.46
C VAL A 265 -8.21 -1.26 8.88
N SER A 266 -7.21 -0.76 9.61
CA SER A 266 -7.35 -0.28 11.00
C SER A 266 -7.08 1.21 11.10
N ASN A 267 -8.00 1.98 11.67
CA ASN A 267 -7.73 3.40 11.96
C ASN A 267 -6.88 3.52 13.22
N ILE A 268 -5.62 3.93 13.05
CA ILE A 268 -4.63 4.05 14.13
C ILE A 268 -4.45 5.50 14.61
N GLY A 269 -5.11 6.45 13.94
CA GLY A 269 -5.09 7.87 14.30
C GLY A 269 -6.18 8.24 15.31
N ASN A 270 -6.28 9.54 15.60
CA ASN A 270 -7.29 10.10 16.49
C ASN A 270 -8.49 10.73 15.74
N THR A 271 -8.46 10.69 14.40
CA THR A 271 -9.49 11.30 13.54
C THR A 271 -10.24 10.20 12.80
N PRO A 272 -11.59 10.22 12.76
CA PRO A 272 -12.36 9.32 11.92
C PRO A 272 -12.00 9.50 10.44
N ILE A 273 -11.99 8.40 9.68
CA ILE A 273 -11.67 8.39 8.25
C ILE A 273 -12.87 7.84 7.49
N VAL A 274 -13.27 8.50 6.41
CA VAL A 274 -14.33 8.02 5.52
C VAL A 274 -13.69 7.24 4.38
N PHE A 275 -14.12 5.99 4.22
CA PHE A 275 -13.77 5.13 3.09
C PHE A 275 -14.96 5.00 2.13
N ASP A 276 -14.70 5.21 0.84
CA ASP A 276 -15.68 5.14 -0.22
C ASP A 276 -15.41 3.92 -1.12
N TYR A 277 -16.43 3.09 -1.29
CA TYR A 277 -16.40 1.84 -2.06
C TYR A 277 -17.68 1.67 -2.88
N THR A 278 -17.69 0.67 -3.75
CA THR A 278 -18.76 0.38 -4.72
C THR A 278 -19.36 -0.99 -4.46
N ASP A 279 -20.42 -1.36 -5.19
CA ASP A 279 -21.19 -2.58 -4.90
C ASP A 279 -20.44 -3.88 -5.24
N ASP A 280 -19.29 -3.79 -5.94
CA ASP A 280 -18.36 -4.90 -6.10
C ASP A 280 -17.51 -5.17 -4.85
N PHE A 281 -17.67 -4.37 -3.78
CA PHE A 281 -17.10 -4.64 -2.47
C PHE A 281 -18.13 -5.10 -1.45
N ALA A 282 -17.73 -6.04 -0.60
CA ALA A 282 -18.39 -6.30 0.68
C ALA A 282 -17.51 -5.76 1.82
N VAL A 283 -18.14 -5.22 2.87
CA VAL A 283 -17.44 -4.60 3.99
C VAL A 283 -18.03 -5.07 5.31
N GLU A 284 -17.17 -5.48 6.25
CA GLU A 284 -17.56 -5.89 7.59
C GLU A 284 -16.56 -5.44 8.65
N GLY A 285 -17.02 -5.26 9.89
CA GLY A 285 -16.14 -4.91 11.01
C GLY A 285 -15.31 -6.11 11.47
N SER A 286 -14.08 -5.86 11.89
CA SER A 286 -13.15 -6.86 12.42
C SER A 286 -12.70 -6.49 13.82
N ALA A 287 -12.58 -7.50 14.68
CA ALA A 287 -11.90 -7.36 15.98
C ALA A 287 -10.38 -7.51 15.86
N GLU A 288 -9.91 -8.11 14.76
CA GLU A 288 -8.49 -8.33 14.49
C GLU A 288 -7.92 -7.17 13.68
N PRO A 289 -6.89 -6.47 14.19
CA PRO A 289 -6.30 -5.33 13.51
C PRO A 289 -5.46 -5.77 12.30
N ALA A 290 -5.15 -4.83 11.40
CA ALA A 290 -4.20 -5.07 10.31
C ALA A 290 -2.78 -5.40 10.85
N PHE A 291 -2.37 -4.72 11.92
CA PHE A 291 -1.07 -4.89 12.56
C PHE A 291 -1.21 -5.04 14.08
N GLU A 292 -0.41 -5.92 14.67
CA GLU A 292 -0.07 -5.84 16.08
C GLU A 292 0.89 -4.66 16.28
N ARG A 293 0.55 -3.75 17.20
CA ARG A 293 1.34 -2.54 17.47
C ARG A 293 1.88 -2.54 18.89
N VAL A 294 3.14 -2.14 19.02
CA VAL A 294 3.77 -1.88 20.32
C VAL A 294 4.58 -0.58 20.25
N THR A 295 4.38 0.30 21.21
CA THR A 295 5.20 1.50 21.39
C THR A 295 6.17 1.27 22.53
N LEU A 296 7.46 1.37 22.24
CA LEU A 296 8.54 1.14 23.19
C LEU A 296 9.21 2.47 23.56
N TYR A 297 9.33 2.71 24.86
CA TYR A 297 10.15 3.77 25.43
C TYR A 297 11.60 3.30 25.58
N ARG A 298 12.51 4.25 25.80
CA ARG A 298 13.94 3.97 25.93
C ARG A 298 14.24 2.85 26.93
N GLY A 299 14.93 1.81 26.47
CA GLY A 299 15.29 0.60 27.24
C GLY A 299 14.21 -0.48 27.27
N GLU A 300 13.01 -0.22 26.74
CA GLU A 300 11.96 -1.24 26.63
C GLU A 300 12.14 -2.09 25.38
N SER A 301 11.76 -3.36 25.50
CA SER A 301 11.97 -4.38 24.49
C SER A 301 10.73 -5.21 24.22
N TYR A 302 10.66 -5.73 23.01
CA TYR A 302 9.58 -6.63 22.59
C TYR A 302 10.13 -7.69 21.64
N GLU A 303 9.54 -8.89 21.69
CA GLU A 303 9.88 -10.00 20.81
C GLU A 303 8.73 -10.26 19.84
N PHE A 304 9.08 -10.51 18.57
CA PHE A 304 8.18 -10.91 17.51
C PHE A 304 8.67 -12.22 16.90
N THR A 305 7.79 -13.19 16.73
CA THR A 305 8.07 -14.45 16.02
C THR A 305 7.27 -14.49 14.73
N ASN A 306 7.93 -14.69 13.59
CA ASN A 306 7.25 -14.87 12.32
C ASN A 306 6.72 -16.31 12.22
N ILE A 307 5.39 -16.46 12.32
CA ILE A 307 4.69 -17.74 12.26
C ILE A 307 4.20 -18.09 10.84
N SER A 308 4.51 -17.24 9.86
CA SER A 308 4.20 -17.49 8.45
C SER A 308 5.29 -18.32 7.75
N SER A 309 5.01 -18.73 6.52
CA SER A 309 5.98 -19.43 5.66
C SER A 309 6.84 -18.51 4.80
N SER A 310 6.72 -17.18 4.95
CA SER A 310 7.42 -16.19 4.11
C SER A 310 8.32 -15.25 4.92
N LEU A 311 9.33 -14.68 4.27
CA LEU A 311 10.14 -13.61 4.86
C LEU A 311 9.30 -12.35 4.98
N GLU A 312 9.25 -11.75 6.16
CA GLU A 312 8.46 -10.54 6.42
C GLU A 312 9.29 -9.49 7.17
N TYR A 313 8.77 -8.26 7.20
CA TYR A 313 9.42 -7.12 7.83
C TYR A 313 8.64 -6.70 9.07
N LEU A 314 9.35 -6.16 10.07
CA LEU A 314 8.72 -5.39 11.14
C LEU A 314 8.73 -3.92 10.73
N ASP A 315 7.55 -3.37 10.47
CA ASP A 315 7.37 -1.95 10.19
C ASP A 315 7.60 -1.11 11.46
N SER A 316 8.01 0.15 11.29
CA SER A 316 8.11 1.07 12.42
C SER A 316 7.95 2.53 12.01
N ASP A 317 7.67 3.40 12.98
CA ASP A 317 7.71 4.86 12.78
C ASP A 317 9.10 5.46 13.06
N ALA A 318 10.13 4.61 13.14
CA ALA A 318 11.50 5.02 13.37
C ALA A 318 12.04 5.85 12.19
N SER A 319 12.81 6.88 12.51
CA SER A 319 13.48 7.69 11.50
C SER A 319 14.61 8.47 12.15
N SER A 320 15.80 8.39 11.56
CA SER A 320 16.96 9.19 11.97
C SER A 320 16.66 10.69 11.98
N SER A 321 15.78 11.17 11.11
CA SER A 321 15.38 12.59 11.06
C SER A 321 14.50 13.02 12.23
N SER A 322 13.70 12.09 12.77
CA SER A 322 12.85 12.30 13.94
C SER A 322 13.53 11.94 15.26
N GLY A 323 14.80 11.49 15.21
CA GLY A 323 15.53 11.02 16.37
C GLY A 323 14.91 9.78 17.03
N ARG A 324 14.15 8.98 16.26
CA ARG A 324 13.56 7.71 16.71
C ARG A 324 14.43 6.57 16.20
N LEU A 325 15.16 5.93 17.10
CA LEU A 325 16.13 4.90 16.82
C LEU A 325 15.93 3.72 17.76
N PHE A 326 16.23 2.53 17.24
CA PHE A 326 16.13 1.28 17.98
C PHE A 326 17.31 0.37 17.68
N ASP A 327 17.54 -0.55 18.60
CA ASP A 327 18.38 -1.71 18.42
C ASP A 327 17.50 -2.89 18.02
N TYR A 328 18.03 -3.79 17.21
CA TYR A 328 17.37 -5.07 16.95
C TYR A 328 18.35 -6.22 16.83
N VAL A 329 17.86 -7.42 17.11
CA VAL A 329 18.52 -8.68 16.77
C VAL A 329 17.49 -9.63 16.20
N THR A 330 17.81 -10.29 15.09
CA THR A 330 17.04 -11.41 14.58
C THR A 330 17.80 -12.70 14.80
N TYR A 331 17.07 -13.76 15.12
CA TYR A 331 17.61 -15.06 15.48
C TYR A 331 17.10 -16.13 14.54
N TYR A 332 17.90 -17.16 14.31
CA TYR A 332 17.41 -18.43 13.77
C TYR A 332 16.47 -19.11 14.79
N GLU A 333 15.73 -20.12 14.32
CA GLU A 333 14.86 -20.94 15.17
C GLU A 333 15.63 -21.58 16.34
N ASP A 334 16.91 -21.89 16.16
CA ASP A 334 17.79 -22.45 17.21
C ASP A 334 18.30 -21.40 18.23
N GLY A 335 17.92 -20.13 18.09
CA GLY A 335 18.34 -19.05 18.96
C GLY A 335 19.69 -18.42 18.62
N THR A 336 20.40 -18.88 17.59
CA THR A 336 21.65 -18.27 17.11
C THR A 336 21.37 -16.91 16.49
N GLU A 337 22.20 -15.91 16.76
CA GLU A 337 22.12 -14.61 16.08
C GLU A 337 22.19 -14.79 14.54
N ARG A 338 21.27 -14.13 13.84
CA ARG A 338 21.24 -14.07 12.38
C ARG A 338 21.65 -12.70 11.86
N SER A 339 21.14 -11.65 12.48
CA SER A 339 21.40 -10.26 12.09
C SER A 339 21.13 -9.33 13.24
N ARG A 340 21.72 -8.14 13.22
CA ARG A 340 21.47 -7.11 14.21
C ARG A 340 21.61 -5.70 13.63
N GLY A 341 20.98 -4.75 14.28
CA GLY A 341 21.12 -3.32 14.04
C GLY A 341 21.31 -2.57 15.36
N LEU A 342 22.17 -1.55 15.33
CA LEU A 342 22.46 -0.67 16.47
C LEU A 342 22.04 0.76 16.14
N ALA A 343 21.30 1.40 17.04
CA ALA A 343 20.79 2.77 16.95
C ALA A 343 20.33 3.12 15.53
N THR A 344 19.45 2.29 14.99
CA THR A 344 19.03 2.31 13.59
C THR A 344 17.56 2.66 13.45
N SER A 345 17.15 2.97 12.22
CA SER A 345 15.75 3.07 11.80
C SER A 345 15.43 2.10 10.66
N VAL A 346 16.30 1.10 10.44
CA VAL A 346 16.14 0.10 9.37
C VAL A 346 15.28 -1.04 9.88
N GLU A 347 14.21 -1.33 9.16
CA GLU A 347 13.24 -2.38 9.47
C GLU A 347 13.90 -3.77 9.53
N PRO A 348 13.71 -4.53 10.64
CA PRO A 348 14.18 -5.90 10.76
C PRO A 348 13.53 -6.83 9.73
N LYS A 349 14.35 -7.69 9.14
CA LYS A 349 13.93 -8.79 8.25
C LYS A 349 13.80 -10.10 9.05
N VAL A 350 12.60 -10.65 9.13
CA VAL A 350 12.31 -11.84 9.95
C VAL A 350 11.88 -13.00 9.06
N TYR A 351 12.74 -14.00 8.96
CA TYR A 351 12.49 -15.20 8.15
C TYR A 351 11.40 -16.09 8.79
N PRO A 352 10.83 -17.06 8.03
CA PRO A 352 9.88 -18.02 8.58
C PRO A 352 10.44 -18.72 9.83
N ASN A 353 9.63 -18.85 10.89
CA ASN A 353 9.97 -19.45 12.18
C ASN A 353 11.13 -18.78 12.94
N ASN A 354 11.64 -17.65 12.43
CA ASN A 354 12.65 -16.87 13.12
C ASN A 354 11.96 -15.86 14.06
N LYS A 355 12.73 -15.43 15.06
CA LYS A 355 12.31 -14.36 15.97
C LYS A 355 13.14 -13.10 15.77
N ALA A 356 12.56 -11.97 16.13
CA ALA A 356 13.20 -10.68 16.17
C ALA A 356 12.92 -10.02 17.51
N VAL A 357 13.94 -9.39 18.05
CA VAL A 357 13.86 -8.63 19.28
C VAL A 357 14.24 -7.20 18.95
N VAL A 358 13.42 -6.26 19.39
CA VAL A 358 13.66 -4.83 19.21
C VAL A 358 13.76 -4.13 20.56
N THR A 359 14.52 -3.05 20.65
CA THR A 359 14.66 -2.22 21.86
C THR A 359 14.77 -0.76 21.46
N ALA A 360 13.91 0.10 22.01
CA ALA A 360 14.03 1.53 21.74
C ALA A 360 15.24 2.11 22.49
N VAL A 361 16.10 2.85 21.79
CA VAL A 361 17.32 3.42 22.38
C VAL A 361 17.34 4.95 22.38
N SER A 362 16.42 5.57 21.65
CA SER A 362 16.20 7.01 21.65
C SER A 362 15.23 7.48 22.74
N ASP A 363 15.33 8.75 23.14
CA ASP A 363 14.39 9.37 24.08
C ASP A 363 12.98 9.52 23.48
N ASN A 364 12.89 9.69 22.16
CA ASN A 364 11.61 9.61 21.46
C ASN A 364 11.21 8.12 21.34
N PRO A 365 9.99 7.75 21.77
CA PRO A 365 9.54 6.36 21.68
C PRO A 365 9.38 5.92 20.23
N VAL A 366 9.53 4.62 20.00
CA VAL A 366 9.40 3.98 18.69
C VAL A 366 8.18 3.08 18.70
N THR A 367 7.30 3.22 17.71
CA THR A 367 6.18 2.31 17.51
C THR A 367 6.50 1.33 16.40
N PHE A 368 6.41 0.04 16.72
CA PHE A 368 6.54 -1.06 15.77
C PHE A 368 5.16 -1.57 15.36
N GLY A 369 5.08 -2.05 14.13
CA GLY A 369 3.94 -2.77 13.58
C GLY A 369 4.41 -4.09 13.01
N ALA A 370 3.76 -5.18 13.39
CA ALA A 370 3.92 -6.48 12.76
C ALA A 370 2.56 -6.93 12.20
N ILE A 371 2.50 -7.49 10.98
CA ILE A 371 1.24 -7.96 10.40
C ILE A 371 0.60 -8.97 11.37
N TYR A 372 -0.63 -8.68 11.81
CA TYR A 372 -1.27 -9.39 12.91
C TYR A 372 -1.40 -10.90 12.67
N THR A 373 -1.71 -11.31 11.43
CA THR A 373 -1.89 -12.73 11.08
C THR A 373 -0.57 -13.47 10.81
N VAL A 374 0.57 -12.78 10.84
CA VAL A 374 1.90 -13.30 10.45
C VAL A 374 2.82 -13.41 11.64
N PHE A 375 2.65 -12.53 12.63
CA PHE A 375 3.54 -12.46 13.77
C PHE A 375 2.81 -12.78 15.06
N GLN A 376 3.56 -13.41 15.96
CA GLN A 376 3.18 -13.52 17.36
C GLN A 376 4.11 -12.63 18.18
N GLY A 377 3.55 -11.65 18.88
CA GLY A 377 4.28 -10.77 19.79
C GLY A 377 4.32 -11.25 21.25
N GLY A 378 5.35 -10.82 21.98
CA GLY A 378 5.48 -11.05 23.41
C GLY A 378 6.36 -10.02 24.11
N GLY A 379 5.98 -9.64 25.33
CA GLY A 379 6.77 -8.75 26.17
C GLY A 379 8.12 -9.37 26.53
N ARG A 380 9.15 -8.54 26.60
CA ARG A 380 10.52 -8.99 26.85
C ARG A 380 11.20 -8.13 27.93
N PRO A 381 11.79 -8.73 28.98
CA PRO A 381 12.37 -7.97 30.09
C PRO A 381 13.78 -7.44 29.81
N ASN A 382 14.50 -8.04 28.86
CA ASN A 382 15.89 -7.71 28.56
C ASN A 382 16.00 -7.02 27.20
N GLU A 383 16.98 -6.12 27.08
CA GLU A 383 17.33 -5.47 25.81
C GLU A 383 17.67 -6.50 24.71
N ALA A 384 17.50 -6.08 23.46
CA ALA A 384 17.88 -6.87 22.28
C ALA A 384 19.38 -7.17 22.29
N ILE A 385 20.16 -6.22 22.79
CA ILE A 385 21.62 -6.26 22.83
C ILE A 385 22.03 -6.00 24.27
N SER A 386 22.78 -6.94 24.84
CA SER A 386 23.35 -6.80 26.18
C SER A 386 24.74 -6.19 26.13
N GLN A 387 25.12 -5.49 27.19
CA GLN A 387 26.42 -4.82 27.30
C GLN A 387 27.12 -5.16 28.62
N VAL A 388 28.44 -5.28 28.57
CA VAL A 388 29.29 -5.34 29.75
C VAL A 388 30.47 -4.38 29.58
N THR A 389 30.81 -3.63 30.62
CA THR A 389 32.00 -2.78 30.64
C THR A 389 33.10 -3.48 31.40
N LEU A 390 34.25 -3.67 30.76
CA LEU A 390 35.46 -4.18 31.39
C LEU A 390 36.43 -3.01 31.62
N ASN A 391 36.90 -2.87 32.86
CA ASN A 391 37.92 -1.91 33.27
C ASN A 391 39.33 -2.47 33.05
N PRO A 392 40.37 -1.61 33.03
CA PRO A 392 41.76 -2.05 32.95
C PRO A 392 42.12 -3.18 33.93
N GLY A 393 42.62 -4.29 33.40
CA GLY A 393 43.01 -5.48 34.15
C GLY A 393 41.87 -6.47 34.43
N GLU A 394 40.62 -6.14 34.12
CA GLU A 394 39.50 -7.07 34.28
C GLU A 394 39.43 -8.08 33.14
N SER A 395 38.99 -9.29 33.47
CA SER A 395 38.85 -10.41 32.55
C SER A 395 37.44 -10.99 32.61
N TYR A 396 36.89 -11.38 31.46
CA TYR A 396 35.57 -12.01 31.35
C TYR A 396 35.59 -13.17 30.35
N ILE A 397 34.75 -14.16 30.59
CA ILE A 397 34.48 -15.27 29.66
C ILE A 397 33.14 -15.00 28.95
N PHE A 398 33.19 -15.01 27.63
CA PHE A 398 32.03 -14.98 26.74
C PHE A 398 31.83 -16.38 26.15
N ARG A 399 30.76 -17.08 26.55
CA ARG A 399 30.43 -18.43 26.07
C ARG A 399 29.35 -18.33 25.00
N ASN A 400 29.65 -18.78 23.78
CA ASN A 400 28.71 -18.81 22.66
C ASN A 400 27.94 -20.14 22.67
N HIS A 401 26.63 -20.09 22.87
CA HIS A 401 25.71 -21.22 22.82
C HIS A 401 25.01 -21.38 21.45
N GLY A 402 25.35 -20.52 20.48
CA GLY A 402 24.87 -20.61 19.11
C GLY A 402 25.49 -21.75 18.32
N THR A 403 24.83 -22.12 17.22
CA THR A 403 25.31 -23.16 16.29
C THR A 403 26.33 -22.62 15.27
N LEU A 404 26.50 -21.30 15.21
CA LEU A 404 27.47 -20.58 14.39
C LEU A 404 28.45 -19.78 15.25
N SER A 405 29.57 -19.39 14.64
CA SER A 405 30.48 -18.44 15.29
C SER A 405 29.88 -17.04 15.26
N ASN A 406 29.84 -16.37 16.41
CA ASN A 406 29.20 -15.07 16.55
C ASN A 406 30.15 -14.02 17.14
N PRO A 407 30.01 -12.74 16.75
CA PRO A 407 30.86 -11.67 17.25
C PRO A 407 30.53 -11.28 18.69
N ILE A 408 31.57 -10.95 19.46
CA ILE A 408 31.42 -10.00 20.57
C ILE A 408 31.89 -8.63 20.08
N MET A 409 30.95 -7.70 19.92
CA MET A 409 31.26 -6.36 19.42
C MET A 409 31.87 -5.53 20.54
N ASN A 410 32.65 -4.50 20.21
CA ASN A 410 33.22 -3.61 21.21
C ASN A 410 33.48 -2.20 20.69
N ASN A 411 33.68 -1.27 21.62
CA ASN A 411 34.03 0.12 21.32
C ASN A 411 35.55 0.41 21.38
N ALA A 412 36.42 -0.60 21.49
CA ALA A 412 37.84 -0.41 21.79
C ALA A 412 38.54 0.54 20.81
N SER A 413 38.35 0.36 19.50
CA SER A 413 38.95 1.28 18.50
C SER A 413 38.46 2.74 18.64
N LYS A 414 37.23 2.97 19.13
CA LYS A 414 36.68 4.32 19.32
C LYS A 414 37.27 5.02 20.55
N VAL A 415 37.59 4.24 21.59
CA VAL A 415 38.14 4.77 22.84
C VAL A 415 39.66 4.64 22.93
N ASN A 416 40.33 4.24 21.84
CA ASN A 416 41.75 3.85 21.83
C ASN A 416 42.10 2.81 22.92
N GLY A 417 41.14 1.93 23.21
CA GLY A 417 41.32 0.79 24.10
C GLY A 417 42.02 -0.36 23.39
N ILE A 418 42.69 -1.19 24.18
CA ILE A 418 43.27 -2.45 23.74
C ILE A 418 42.90 -3.56 24.72
N PHE A 419 42.64 -4.74 24.19
CA PHE A 419 42.33 -5.94 24.94
C PHE A 419 43.05 -7.14 24.35
N ASP A 420 43.27 -8.14 25.19
CA ASP A 420 43.78 -9.44 24.82
C ASP A 420 42.61 -10.42 24.79
N TYR A 421 42.69 -11.45 23.95
CA TYR A 421 41.74 -12.56 24.02
C TYR A 421 42.39 -13.90 23.69
N VAL A 422 41.82 -14.96 24.25
CA VAL A 422 42.04 -16.34 23.81
C VAL A 422 40.67 -17.02 23.64
N MET A 423 40.49 -17.73 22.54
CA MET A 423 39.24 -18.40 22.19
C MET A 423 39.44 -19.90 22.07
N TYR A 424 38.46 -20.65 22.55
CA TYR A 424 38.44 -22.10 22.56
C TYR A 424 37.19 -22.62 21.84
N LYS A 425 37.33 -23.76 21.17
CA LYS A 425 36.21 -24.50 20.57
C LYS A 425 35.45 -25.26 21.66
N ALA A 426 34.31 -25.85 21.28
CA ALA A 426 33.49 -26.66 22.16
C ALA A 426 34.21 -27.86 22.79
N ASP A 427 35.23 -28.42 22.10
CA ASP A 427 36.05 -29.53 22.61
C ASP A 427 37.17 -29.08 23.56
N GLY A 428 37.27 -27.78 23.86
CA GLY A 428 38.31 -27.20 24.71
C GLY A 428 39.63 -26.91 24.00
N SER A 429 39.79 -27.28 22.72
CA SER A 429 40.99 -26.93 21.96
C SER A 429 41.05 -25.42 21.67
N ARG A 430 42.26 -24.85 21.69
CA ARG A 430 42.46 -23.45 21.32
C ARG A 430 42.05 -23.24 19.86
N SER A 431 41.20 -22.25 19.62
CA SER A 431 40.78 -21.84 18.28
C SER A 431 41.67 -20.73 17.74
N SER A 432 41.90 -19.69 18.55
CA SER A 432 42.71 -18.53 18.18
C SER A 432 42.90 -17.63 19.40
N ASP A 433 43.89 -16.76 19.34
CA ASP A 433 44.21 -15.75 20.34
C ASP A 433 44.68 -14.47 19.65
N ALA A 434 44.71 -13.39 20.41
CA ALA A 434 45.40 -12.18 19.97
C ALA A 434 45.80 -11.28 21.14
N PHE A 435 46.96 -10.66 20.98
CA PHE A 435 47.56 -9.71 21.91
C PHE A 435 47.38 -8.26 21.43
N ASN A 436 46.98 -7.36 22.34
CA ASN A 436 46.76 -5.92 22.11
C ASN A 436 45.84 -5.59 20.91
N ARG A 437 44.64 -6.18 20.88
CA ARG A 437 43.63 -5.94 19.83
C ARG A 437 42.65 -4.84 20.19
N SER A 438 42.01 -4.30 19.15
CA SER A 438 40.87 -3.38 19.28
C SER A 438 39.70 -3.74 18.34
N SER A 439 39.83 -4.78 17.51
CA SER A 439 38.80 -5.28 16.61
C SER A 439 37.97 -6.39 17.26
N SER A 440 36.67 -6.46 16.95
CA SER A 440 35.75 -7.50 17.45
C SER A 440 36.16 -8.92 17.02
N PRO A 441 36.35 -9.87 17.97
CA PRO A 441 36.58 -11.28 17.65
C PRO A 441 35.28 -12.03 17.35
N GLN A 442 35.41 -13.17 16.66
CA GLN A 442 34.32 -14.11 16.34
C GLN A 442 34.45 -15.35 17.23
N VAL A 443 33.59 -15.47 18.25
CA VAL A 443 33.64 -16.56 19.21
C VAL A 443 33.15 -17.84 18.52
N PRO A 444 33.92 -18.94 18.52
CA PRO A 444 33.55 -20.18 17.85
C PRO A 444 32.18 -20.70 18.29
N LYS A 445 31.45 -21.36 17.38
CA LYS A 445 30.20 -22.07 17.72
C LYS A 445 30.39 -22.97 18.94
N GLN A 446 29.45 -22.94 19.89
CA GLN A 446 29.49 -23.73 21.12
C GLN A 446 30.80 -23.58 21.93
N GLY A 447 31.60 -22.54 21.64
CA GLY A 447 32.91 -22.29 22.22
C GLY A 447 32.88 -21.12 23.20
N HIS A 448 34.05 -20.60 23.57
CA HIS A 448 34.13 -19.44 24.43
C HIS A 448 35.38 -18.59 24.17
N ALA A 449 35.33 -17.32 24.58
CA ALA A 449 36.45 -16.39 24.56
C ALA A 449 36.71 -15.88 25.98
N ASN A 450 37.95 -15.99 26.46
CA ASN A 450 38.41 -15.25 27.63
C ASN A 450 39.06 -13.95 27.13
N VAL A 451 38.55 -12.81 27.61
CA VAL A 451 38.92 -11.47 27.17
C VAL A 451 39.46 -10.69 28.35
N THR A 452 40.54 -9.94 28.18
CA THR A 452 41.13 -9.11 29.25
C THR A 452 41.47 -7.72 28.74
N VAL A 453 41.02 -6.67 29.45
CA VAL A 453 41.35 -5.30 29.06
C VAL A 453 42.78 -4.98 29.47
N ALA A 454 43.65 -4.93 28.47
CA ALA A 454 45.09 -4.83 28.59
C ALA A 454 45.60 -3.37 28.60
N GLY A 455 44.76 -2.43 28.17
CA GLY A 455 45.03 -1.00 28.09
C GLY A 455 44.64 -0.23 29.34
N THR A 456 44.60 1.10 29.22
CA THR A 456 44.22 2.02 30.32
C THR A 456 42.80 2.54 30.24
N GLN A 457 42.09 2.22 29.15
CA GLN A 457 40.72 2.68 28.91
C GLN A 457 39.74 1.52 29.15
N PRO A 458 38.62 1.75 29.86
CA PRO A 458 37.53 0.78 29.90
C PRO A 458 36.97 0.52 28.50
N ILE A 459 36.54 -0.72 28.25
CA ILE A 459 35.98 -1.15 26.96
C ILE A 459 34.60 -1.73 27.21
N VAL A 460 33.62 -1.29 26.41
CA VAL A 460 32.27 -1.85 26.39
C VAL A 460 32.23 -2.94 25.35
N PHE A 461 31.73 -4.12 25.75
CA PHE A 461 31.48 -5.25 24.88
C PHE A 461 29.98 -5.49 24.75
N ASP A 462 29.49 -5.61 23.52
CA ASP A 462 28.09 -5.89 23.20
C ASP A 462 27.94 -7.34 22.74
N TYR A 463 26.95 -8.04 23.28
CA TYR A 463 26.63 -9.43 22.97
C TYR A 463 25.11 -9.64 22.92
N THR A 464 24.68 -10.81 22.46
CA THR A 464 23.27 -11.16 22.27
C THR A 464 22.92 -12.39 23.10
N ASP A 465 21.63 -12.78 23.12
CA ASP A 465 21.10 -13.84 23.99
C ASP A 465 21.77 -15.21 23.85
N ASP A 466 22.45 -15.48 22.74
CA ASP A 466 23.20 -16.73 22.55
C ASP A 466 24.52 -16.74 23.32
N PHE A 467 24.86 -15.66 24.05
CA PHE A 467 26.00 -15.61 24.94
C PHE A 467 25.62 -15.71 26.43
N THR A 468 26.45 -16.44 27.18
CA THR A 468 26.59 -16.24 28.63
C THR A 468 27.90 -15.52 28.91
N VAL A 469 27.86 -14.51 29.77
CA VAL A 469 29.01 -13.65 30.08
C VAL A 469 29.24 -13.63 31.59
N GLU A 470 30.46 -13.97 32.01
CA GLU A 470 30.83 -14.06 33.42
C GLU A 470 32.24 -13.50 33.69
N PRO A 471 32.50 -12.89 34.86
CA PRO A 471 33.84 -12.47 35.24
C PRO A 471 34.80 -13.67 35.30
N SER A 472 36.06 -13.43 34.92
CA SER A 472 37.16 -14.39 35.00
C SER A 472 38.23 -13.92 35.97
N THR A 473 38.74 -14.83 36.79
CA THR A 473 39.94 -14.59 37.61
C THR A 473 41.24 -14.83 36.83
N GLU A 474 41.15 -15.47 35.66
CA GLU A 474 42.29 -15.79 34.82
C GLU A 474 42.35 -14.82 33.64
N PRO A 475 43.48 -14.12 33.41
CA PRO A 475 43.64 -13.25 32.26
C PRO A 475 43.82 -14.05 30.98
N ALA A 476 43.47 -13.45 29.85
CA ALA A 476 43.64 -14.05 28.52
C ALA A 476 45.12 -14.31 28.20
N TYR A 477 46.02 -13.44 28.67
CA TYR A 477 47.47 -13.59 28.55
C TYR A 477 48.14 -13.37 29.90
N LEU A 478 49.19 -14.14 30.16
CA LEU A 478 50.16 -13.82 31.20
C LEU A 478 51.10 -12.73 30.67
N ARG A 479 51.18 -11.59 31.37
CA ARG A 479 51.95 -10.43 30.92
C ARG A 479 53.09 -10.11 31.88
N VAL A 480 54.24 -9.75 31.33
CA VAL A 480 55.36 -9.17 32.08
C VAL A 480 55.89 -7.95 31.32
N THR A 481 56.21 -6.88 32.05
CA THR A 481 56.94 -5.73 31.50
C THR A 481 58.38 -5.82 32.01
N LEU A 482 59.34 -5.83 31.09
CA LEU A 482 60.76 -5.87 31.43
C LEU A 482 61.40 -4.50 31.18
N SER A 483 62.07 -4.00 32.20
CA SER A 483 63.03 -2.91 32.09
C SER A 483 64.36 -3.43 31.55
N LYS A 484 65.22 -2.53 31.09
CA LYS A 484 66.54 -2.92 30.58
C LYS A 484 67.33 -3.67 31.67
N GLY A 485 67.70 -4.91 31.37
CA GLY A 485 68.46 -5.80 32.26
C GLY A 485 67.59 -6.71 33.13
N GLU A 486 66.26 -6.61 33.05
CA GLU A 486 65.35 -7.57 33.68
C GLU A 486 65.11 -8.78 32.77
N SER A 487 64.91 -9.94 33.39
CA SER A 487 64.60 -11.20 32.71
C SER A 487 63.39 -11.85 33.36
N PHE A 488 62.64 -12.61 32.57
CA PHE A 488 61.51 -13.40 33.05
C PHE A 488 61.42 -14.69 32.25
N SER A 489 60.94 -15.75 32.89
CA SER A 489 60.81 -17.08 32.28
C SER A 489 59.34 -17.44 32.13
N PHE A 490 58.94 -17.87 30.93
CA PHE A 490 57.66 -18.52 30.68
C PHE A 490 57.88 -20.03 30.50
N THR A 491 56.95 -20.85 31.00
CA THR A 491 56.94 -22.30 30.77
C THR A 491 55.69 -22.65 30.00
N ASN A 492 55.84 -23.25 28.82
CA ASN A 492 54.71 -23.81 28.08
C ASN A 492 54.23 -25.08 28.80
N VAL A 493 53.01 -25.03 29.33
CA VAL A 493 52.38 -26.15 30.06
C VAL A 493 51.46 -26.99 29.16
N SER A 494 51.35 -26.64 27.87
CA SER A 494 50.56 -27.36 26.90
C SER A 494 51.38 -28.44 26.17
N THR A 495 50.69 -29.29 25.41
CA THR A 495 51.32 -30.28 24.52
C THR A 495 51.65 -29.73 23.13
N GLU A 496 51.26 -28.49 22.84
CA GLU A 496 51.42 -27.85 21.53
C GLU A 496 52.53 -26.79 21.57
N SER A 497 53.19 -26.54 20.44
CA SER A 497 54.14 -25.43 20.33
C SER A 497 53.39 -24.10 20.33
N GLU A 498 53.79 -23.18 21.21
CA GLU A 498 53.17 -21.87 21.38
C GLU A 498 54.17 -20.73 21.21
N TYR A 499 53.68 -19.57 20.78
CA TYR A 499 54.47 -18.36 20.60
C TYR A 499 54.31 -17.42 21.79
N LEU A 500 55.37 -16.68 22.11
CA LEU A 500 55.30 -15.52 23.00
C LEU A 500 55.14 -14.25 22.17
N ASP A 501 54.05 -13.53 22.39
CA ASP A 501 53.81 -12.23 21.77
C ASP A 501 54.56 -11.12 22.51
N SER A 502 55.03 -10.10 21.77
CA SER A 502 55.70 -8.95 22.36
C SER A 502 55.38 -7.65 21.63
N THR A 503 55.46 -6.52 22.34
CA THR A 503 55.41 -5.18 21.74
C THR A 503 56.79 -4.68 21.30
N ALA A 504 57.79 -5.56 21.26
CA ALA A 504 59.15 -5.20 20.85
C ALA A 504 59.14 -4.72 19.40
N SER A 505 59.96 -3.72 19.12
CA SER A 505 60.00 -3.09 17.80
C SER A 505 61.39 -2.51 17.57
N LEU A 506 62.06 -2.96 16.51
CA LEU A 506 63.35 -2.42 16.09
C LEU A 506 63.27 -0.90 15.85
N ALA A 507 62.22 -0.43 15.16
CA ALA A 507 62.00 0.99 14.90
C ALA A 507 61.80 1.82 16.18
N GLY A 508 61.28 1.22 17.25
CA GLY A 508 61.09 1.86 18.55
C GLY A 508 62.25 1.64 19.52
N GLY A 509 63.35 1.01 19.10
CA GLY A 509 64.49 0.68 19.97
C GLY A 509 64.16 -0.27 21.12
N ARG A 510 63.01 -0.96 21.05
CA ARG A 510 62.57 -1.95 22.05
C ARG A 510 62.97 -3.33 21.55
N THR A 511 64.11 -3.82 21.99
CA THR A 511 64.64 -5.14 21.63
C THR A 511 64.78 -5.99 22.88
N PHE A 512 64.77 -7.31 22.71
CA PHE A 512 65.00 -8.28 23.77
C PHE A 512 65.83 -9.44 23.22
N ASP A 513 66.56 -10.07 24.12
CA ASP A 513 67.23 -11.35 23.89
C ASP A 513 66.41 -12.45 24.55
N TYR A 514 66.41 -13.66 23.99
CA TYR A 514 65.69 -14.80 24.54
C TYR A 514 66.54 -16.08 24.44
N ILE A 515 66.21 -17.05 25.29
CA ILE A 515 66.74 -18.42 25.23
C ILE A 515 65.55 -19.37 25.38
N ILE A 516 65.45 -20.39 24.54
CA ILE A 516 64.44 -21.45 24.64
C ILE A 516 65.10 -22.72 25.17
N TYR A 517 64.55 -23.25 26.27
CA TYR A 517 64.98 -24.53 26.84
C TYR A 517 63.97 -25.63 26.51
N ASP A 518 64.46 -26.85 26.28
CA ASP A 518 63.61 -28.03 26.22
C ASP A 518 63.21 -28.55 27.61
N ALA A 519 62.40 -29.62 27.65
CA ALA A 519 61.93 -30.22 28.89
C ALA A 519 63.05 -30.78 29.80
N THR A 520 64.26 -30.97 29.27
CA THR A 520 65.44 -31.42 30.03
C THR A 520 66.29 -30.27 30.57
N GLY A 521 65.96 -29.03 30.18
CA GLY A 521 66.73 -27.83 30.50
C GLY A 521 67.89 -27.56 29.53
N ALA A 522 67.97 -28.29 28.40
CA ALA A 522 68.95 -28.02 27.37
C ALA A 522 68.50 -26.85 26.49
N GLU A 523 69.43 -25.96 26.16
CA GLU A 523 69.20 -24.82 25.26
C GLU A 523 68.96 -25.32 23.82
N GLN A 524 67.87 -24.84 23.21
CA GLN A 524 67.51 -25.14 21.83
C GLN A 524 67.73 -23.96 20.87
N SER A 525 67.56 -22.73 21.34
CA SER A 525 67.72 -21.51 20.53
C SER A 525 67.97 -20.27 21.36
#